data_AF-A0A0S7WHL1-F1
#
_entry.id   AF-A0A0S7WHL1-F1
#
_cell.length_a   1.000
_cell.length_b   1.000
_cell.length_c   1.000
_cell.angle_alpha   90.00
_cell.angle_beta   90.00
_cell.angle_gamma   90.00
#
_symmetry.space_group_name_H-M   'P 1'
#
loop_
_entity.id
_entity.type
_entity.pdbx_description
1 polymer ?
#
loop_
_entity_poly.entity_id
_entity_poly.type
_entity_poly.pdbx_seq_one_letter_code
_entity_poly.pdbx_strand_id
1 'polypeptide(L)'
;MSEGSVSGTIFVISDTHLPVRARDYPEAFLRLLSDQDVVLHAGDHVTLDSLRRLESFAQVYAVSGNMDDYELRKVLPTKRIIELKGRKIGLFHGYGSPWGLTKRVRNEFSEEEERPEVIIFGHSHSPYSKMHGSTLLFNPGSLSGNLFGGKSYGLLHLDGEQIKGEVVKLS
;
A
#
# COMPACT_ATOMS: atom_id res chain seq x y z
N MET A 1 14.21 -20.87 24.75
CA MET A 1 12.77 -20.83 24.43
C MET A 1 12.70 -20.25 23.04
N SER A 2 12.27 -21.02 22.06
CA SER A 2 12.24 -20.62 20.65
C SER A 2 11.21 -19.52 20.47
N GLU A 3 11.66 -18.30 20.17
CA GLU A 3 10.80 -17.25 19.63
C GLU A 3 10.21 -17.79 18.32
N GLY A 4 8.94 -18.16 18.35
CA GLY A 4 8.21 -18.56 17.15
C GLY A 4 8.24 -17.39 16.20
N SER A 5 8.81 -17.58 15.00
CA SER A 5 8.74 -16.59 13.94
C SER A 5 7.26 -16.37 13.59
N VAL A 6 6.67 -15.30 14.11
CA VAL A 6 5.37 -14.85 13.62
C VAL A 6 5.61 -14.40 12.19
N SER A 7 5.20 -15.24 11.24
CA SER A 7 5.33 -14.93 9.82
C SER A 7 4.69 -13.57 9.53
N GLY A 8 5.54 -12.61 9.19
CA GLY A 8 5.47 -11.89 7.93
C GLY A 8 4.28 -11.03 7.56
N THR A 9 3.12 -11.59 7.28
CA THR A 9 2.27 -11.03 6.24
C THR A 9 1.59 -9.71 6.62
N ILE A 10 1.71 -8.71 5.75
CA ILE A 10 1.05 -7.40 5.83
C ILE A 10 0.26 -7.19 4.54
N PHE A 11 -0.99 -6.75 4.65
CA PHE A 11 -1.81 -6.45 3.48
C PHE A 11 -1.43 -5.09 2.89
N VAL A 12 -1.37 -5.01 1.56
CA VAL A 12 -1.02 -3.78 0.84
C VAL A 12 -2.07 -3.51 -0.21
N ILE A 13 -2.67 -2.31 -0.20
CA ILE A 13 -3.68 -1.90 -1.17
C ILE A 13 -3.42 -0.48 -1.65
N SER A 14 -4.07 -0.12 -2.74
CA SER A 14 -4.01 1.22 -3.33
C SER A 14 -5.22 1.41 -4.23
N ASP A 15 -5.50 2.67 -4.58
CA ASP A 15 -6.39 3.03 -5.68
C ASP A 15 -7.76 2.35 -5.52
N THR A 16 -8.36 2.52 -4.34
CA THR A 16 -9.69 2.00 -4.02
C THR A 16 -10.77 2.90 -4.63
N HIS A 17 -10.51 4.20 -4.76
CA HIS A 17 -11.39 5.18 -5.40
C HIS A 17 -12.86 5.10 -4.91
N LEU A 18 -13.08 4.99 -3.60
CA LEU A 18 -14.42 4.79 -3.02
C LEU A 18 -15.05 6.12 -2.57
N PRO A 19 -16.31 6.44 -2.95
CA PRO A 19 -17.27 5.58 -3.64
C PRO A 19 -17.36 5.76 -5.17
N VAL A 20 -16.34 6.36 -5.80
CA VAL A 20 -16.37 6.79 -7.21
C VAL A 20 -16.32 5.62 -8.20
N ARG A 21 -15.45 4.63 -7.97
CA ARG A 21 -15.30 3.45 -8.86
C ARG A 21 -16.04 2.22 -8.38
N ALA A 22 -16.28 2.13 -7.09
CA ALA A 22 -17.08 1.08 -6.46
C ALA A 22 -17.78 1.68 -5.25
N ARG A 23 -18.91 1.10 -4.84
CA ARG A 23 -19.66 1.59 -3.67
C ARG A 23 -18.94 1.32 -2.36
N ASP A 24 -18.17 0.24 -2.30
CA ASP A 24 -17.53 -0.27 -1.09
C ASP A 24 -16.31 -1.13 -1.45
N TYR A 25 -15.52 -1.47 -0.43
CA TYR A 25 -14.46 -2.47 -0.55
C TYR A 25 -15.03 -3.82 -1.03
N PRO A 26 -14.30 -4.57 -1.85
CA PRO A 26 -14.71 -5.93 -2.20
C PRO A 26 -14.89 -6.79 -0.94
N GLU A 27 -16.07 -7.38 -0.80
CA GLU A 27 -16.41 -8.23 0.35
C GLU A 27 -15.43 -9.40 0.54
N ALA A 28 -14.98 -9.99 -0.58
CA ALA A 28 -13.98 -11.05 -0.57
C ALA A 28 -12.65 -10.60 0.05
N PHE A 29 -12.27 -9.32 -0.10
CA PHE A 29 -11.06 -8.77 0.54
C PHE A 29 -11.29 -8.49 2.02
N LEU A 30 -12.43 -7.87 2.38
CA LEU A 30 -12.75 -7.59 3.79
C LEU A 30 -12.79 -8.86 4.65
N ARG A 31 -13.26 -9.98 4.10
CA ARG A 31 -13.26 -11.29 4.79
C ARG A 31 -11.89 -11.88 5.07
N LEU A 32 -10.84 -11.37 4.44
CA LEU A 32 -9.46 -11.78 4.71
C LEU A 32 -8.88 -11.07 5.93
N LEU A 33 -9.47 -9.94 6.34
CA LEU A 33 -8.96 -9.10 7.40
C LEU A 33 -9.54 -9.49 8.76
N SER A 34 -8.71 -9.32 9.78
CA SER A 34 -9.04 -9.36 11.19
C SER A 34 -8.49 -8.14 11.91
N ASP A 35 -8.94 -7.90 13.14
CA ASP A 35 -8.51 -6.79 13.98
C ASP A 35 -7.00 -6.82 14.35
N GLN A 36 -6.35 -7.96 14.15
CA GLN A 36 -4.91 -8.16 14.35
C GLN A 36 -4.08 -7.89 13.10
N ASP A 37 -4.72 -7.70 11.93
CA ASP A 37 -4.03 -7.45 10.67
C ASP A 37 -3.64 -5.98 10.52
N VAL A 38 -2.57 -5.78 9.74
CA VAL A 38 -2.12 -4.45 9.30
C VAL A 38 -2.36 -4.29 7.81
N VAL A 39 -2.94 -3.17 7.43
CA VAL A 39 -3.16 -2.76 6.04
C VAL A 39 -2.37 -1.49 5.73
N LEU A 40 -1.56 -1.54 4.68
CA LEU A 40 -0.84 -0.41 4.11
C LEU A 40 -1.58 0.09 2.87
N HIS A 41 -2.10 1.31 2.92
CA HIS A 41 -2.84 1.91 1.81
C HIS A 41 -2.05 3.02 1.12
N ALA A 42 -1.71 2.82 -0.15
CA ALA A 42 -0.83 3.71 -0.90
C ALA A 42 -1.56 4.91 -1.54
N GLY A 43 -2.66 5.39 -0.94
CA GLY A 43 -3.45 6.52 -1.46
C GLY A 43 -4.54 6.20 -2.49
N ASP A 44 -5.27 7.24 -2.89
CA ASP A 44 -6.47 7.20 -3.73
C ASP A 44 -7.62 6.40 -3.09
N HIS A 45 -7.97 6.82 -1.87
CA HIS A 45 -9.15 6.43 -1.08
C HIS A 45 -10.43 7.15 -1.53
N VAL A 46 -10.29 8.40 -1.97
CA VAL A 46 -11.28 9.44 -2.30
C VAL A 46 -11.97 10.10 -1.10
N THR A 47 -12.48 9.35 -0.12
CA THR A 47 -13.24 9.93 1.01
C THR A 47 -12.74 9.51 2.39
N LEU A 48 -12.94 10.36 3.40
CA LEU A 48 -12.59 10.03 4.79
C LEU A 48 -13.39 8.82 5.31
N ASP A 49 -14.63 8.67 4.86
CA ASP A 49 -15.48 7.55 5.26
C ASP A 49 -14.99 6.21 4.69
N SER A 50 -14.35 6.18 3.51
CA SER A 50 -13.75 4.96 2.99
C SER A 50 -12.53 4.54 3.83
N LEU A 51 -11.68 5.49 4.26
CA LEU A 51 -10.61 5.20 5.21
C LEU A 51 -11.16 4.63 6.54
N ARG A 52 -12.13 5.31 7.15
CA ARG A 52 -12.75 4.88 8.42
C ARG A 52 -13.41 3.51 8.30
N ARG A 53 -14.01 3.23 7.14
CA ARG A 53 -14.59 1.90 6.88
C ARG A 53 -13.53 0.82 6.94
N LEU A 54 -12.37 1.02 6.32
CA LEU A 54 -11.27 0.05 6.37
C LEU A 54 -10.70 -0.09 7.80
N GLU A 55 -10.55 1.01 8.52
CA GLU A 55 -10.08 1.03 9.92
C GLU A 55 -10.98 0.24 10.87
N SER A 56 -12.25 -0.01 10.51
CA SER A 56 -13.14 -0.88 11.28
C SER A 56 -12.83 -2.38 11.18
N PHE A 57 -11.96 -2.79 10.25
CA PHE A 57 -11.58 -4.20 10.04
C PHE A 57 -10.15 -4.51 10.46
N ALA A 58 -9.23 -3.53 10.42
CA ALA A 58 -7.81 -3.75 10.63
C ALA A 58 -7.10 -2.44 11.01
N GLN A 59 -5.87 -2.55 11.50
CA GLN A 59 -5.01 -1.37 11.70
C GLN A 59 -4.52 -0.84 10.34
N VAL A 60 -4.74 0.45 10.06
CA VAL A 60 -4.41 1.05 8.76
C VAL A 60 -3.29 2.08 8.87
N TYR A 61 -2.28 1.95 8.02
CA TYR A 61 -1.34 3.03 7.72
C TYR A 61 -1.55 3.48 6.28
N ALA A 62 -1.83 4.77 6.09
CA ALA A 62 -2.19 5.33 4.80
C ALA A 62 -1.46 6.64 4.50
N VAL A 63 -1.40 6.95 3.21
CA VAL A 63 -0.95 8.24 2.66
C VAL A 63 -2.01 8.77 1.69
N SER A 64 -2.02 10.07 1.47
CA SER A 64 -2.96 10.67 0.50
C SER A 64 -2.50 10.46 -0.94
N GLY A 65 -3.43 10.13 -1.85
CA GLY A 65 -3.26 10.15 -3.29
C GLY A 65 -3.86 11.41 -3.96
N ASN A 66 -3.76 11.49 -5.29
CA ASN A 66 -4.22 12.67 -6.04
C ASN A 66 -5.74 12.80 -6.13
N MET A 67 -6.51 11.71 -5.94
CA MET A 67 -7.97 11.73 -5.95
C MET A 67 -8.58 11.94 -4.56
N ASP A 68 -7.77 11.97 -3.51
CA ASP A 68 -8.26 12.15 -2.14
C ASP A 68 -8.75 13.57 -1.88
N ASP A 69 -9.91 13.66 -1.23
CA ASP A 69 -10.55 14.92 -0.89
C ASP A 69 -9.77 15.76 0.14
N TYR A 70 -10.25 16.98 0.36
CA TYR A 70 -9.64 17.92 1.28
C TYR A 70 -9.61 17.41 2.73
N GLU A 71 -10.64 16.68 3.17
CA GLU A 71 -10.73 16.19 4.54
C GLU A 71 -9.74 15.05 4.79
N LEU A 72 -9.57 14.13 3.84
CA LEU A 72 -8.52 13.11 3.88
C LEU A 72 -7.12 13.72 3.91
N ARG A 73 -6.84 14.70 3.03
CA ARG A 73 -5.51 15.33 2.97
C ARG A 73 -5.12 16.10 4.24
N LYS A 74 -6.08 16.43 5.10
CA LYS A 74 -5.81 17.03 6.42
C LYS A 74 -5.34 16.00 7.45
N VAL A 75 -5.74 14.74 7.31
CA VAL A 75 -5.45 13.68 8.28
C VAL A 75 -4.41 12.68 7.79
N LEU A 76 -4.24 12.54 6.48
CA LEU A 76 -3.24 11.69 5.86
C LEU A 76 -2.06 12.52 5.34
N PRO A 77 -0.81 12.14 5.66
CA PRO A 77 0.35 12.75 5.06
C PRO A 77 0.49 12.32 3.59
N THR A 78 1.20 13.11 2.79
CA THR A 78 1.52 12.75 1.41
C THR A 78 2.58 11.64 1.31
N LYS A 79 3.47 11.57 2.31
CA LYS A 79 4.56 10.59 2.45
C LYS A 79 4.62 10.12 3.90
N ARG A 80 4.89 8.83 4.13
CA ARG A 80 5.05 8.26 5.47
C ARG A 80 6.18 7.24 5.47
N ILE A 81 6.93 7.15 6.57
CA ILE A 81 7.80 6.02 6.88
C ILE A 81 7.28 5.39 8.15
N ILE A 82 7.13 4.07 8.15
CA ILE A 82 6.75 3.28 9.32
C ILE A 82 7.75 2.15 9.52
N GLU A 83 7.83 1.64 10.73
CA GLU A 83 8.60 0.44 11.04
C GLU A 83 7.63 -0.68 11.43
N LEU A 84 7.68 -1.79 10.69
CA LEU A 84 6.89 -2.99 10.98
C LEU A 84 7.82 -4.19 10.91
N LYS A 85 7.73 -5.07 11.91
CA LYS A 85 8.57 -6.28 12.00
C LYS A 85 10.07 -5.97 11.87
N GLY A 86 10.53 -4.83 12.43
CA GLY A 86 11.93 -4.39 12.39
C GLY A 86 12.42 -3.91 11.02
N ARG A 87 11.50 -3.59 10.10
CA ARG A 87 11.80 -3.14 8.73
C ARG A 87 11.19 -1.78 8.46
N LYS A 88 11.95 -0.89 7.82
CA LYS A 88 11.46 0.43 7.41
C LYS A 88 10.71 0.35 6.09
N ILE A 89 9.47 0.82 6.11
CA ILE A 89 8.55 0.82 4.98
C ILE A 89 8.13 2.26 4.68
N GLY A 90 8.47 2.74 3.49
CA GLY A 90 8.00 4.00 2.95
C GLY A 90 6.67 3.81 2.24
N LEU A 91 5.72 4.71 2.48
CA LEU A 91 4.48 4.83 1.71
C LEU A 91 4.49 6.18 1.00
N PHE A 92 4.23 6.14 -0.31
CA PHE A 92 4.07 7.33 -1.13
C PHE A 92 3.24 7.00 -2.37
N HIS A 93 2.14 7.71 -2.60
CA HIS A 93 1.23 7.37 -3.70
C HIS A 93 1.91 7.43 -5.08
N GLY A 94 2.74 8.45 -5.30
CA GLY A 94 3.29 8.76 -6.61
C GLY A 94 2.58 9.94 -7.27
N TYR A 95 3.11 10.40 -8.40
CA TYR A 95 2.53 11.48 -9.19
C TYR A 95 3.07 11.49 -10.62
N GLY A 96 2.38 12.22 -11.49
CA GLY A 96 2.79 12.48 -12.87
C GLY A 96 2.58 11.29 -13.81
N SER A 97 3.49 11.12 -14.77
CA SER A 97 3.38 10.05 -15.77
C SER A 97 3.60 8.64 -15.15
N PRO A 98 3.02 7.57 -15.70
CA PRO A 98 3.47 6.21 -15.36
C PRO A 98 4.94 5.96 -15.75
N TRP A 99 5.42 6.62 -16.81
CA TRP A 99 6.79 6.53 -17.27
C TRP A 99 7.74 7.19 -16.28
N GLY A 100 8.73 6.44 -15.79
CA GLY A 100 9.69 6.90 -14.77
C GLY A 100 9.14 6.99 -13.35
N LEU A 101 7.92 6.49 -13.10
CA LEU A 101 7.27 6.53 -11.78
C LEU A 101 8.13 5.88 -10.69
N THR A 102 8.70 4.70 -10.94
CA THR A 102 9.55 3.99 -9.97
C THR A 102 10.77 4.80 -9.56
N LYS A 103 11.39 5.52 -10.50
CA LYS A 103 12.52 6.43 -10.20
C LYS A 103 12.06 7.61 -9.36
N ARG A 104 10.94 8.24 -9.70
CA ARG A 104 10.36 9.35 -8.90
C ARG A 104 10.07 8.90 -7.48
N VAL A 105 9.29 7.84 -7.32
CA VAL A 105 8.92 7.28 -6.01
C VAL A 105 10.14 6.96 -5.17
N ARG A 106 11.17 6.32 -5.74
CA ARG A 106 12.41 6.04 -5.03
C ARG A 106 13.15 7.32 -4.60
N ASN A 107 13.16 8.35 -5.43
CA ASN A 107 13.86 9.61 -5.15
C ASN A 107 13.21 10.40 -4.02
N GLU A 108 11.90 10.24 -3.77
CA GLU A 108 11.22 10.89 -2.63
C GLU A 108 11.77 10.48 -1.25
N PHE A 109 12.53 9.37 -1.22
CA PHE A 109 13.17 8.84 -0.02
C PHE A 109 14.71 8.87 -0.12
N SER A 110 15.29 9.60 -1.08
CA SER A 110 16.75 9.59 -1.28
C SER A 110 17.52 10.26 -0.15
N GLU A 111 16.95 11.30 0.45
CA GLU A 111 17.55 12.13 1.50
C GLU A 111 17.23 11.63 2.92
N GLU A 112 16.49 10.54 3.06
CA GLU A 112 16.20 9.95 4.36
C GLU A 112 17.47 9.33 4.93
N GLU A 113 17.84 9.72 6.16
CA GLU A 113 19.03 9.20 6.86
C GLU A 113 19.06 7.67 6.88
N GLU A 114 17.89 7.08 7.07
CA GLU A 114 17.65 5.65 6.97
C GLU A 114 16.62 5.35 5.88
N ARG A 115 17.13 4.98 4.70
CA ARG A 115 16.30 4.65 3.54
C ARG A 115 15.41 3.44 3.81
N PRO A 116 14.12 3.48 3.42
CA PRO A 116 13.26 2.32 3.51
C PRO A 116 13.78 1.12 2.72
N GLU A 117 13.66 -0.06 3.32
CA GLU A 117 13.91 -1.34 2.66
C GLU A 117 12.76 -1.70 1.71
N VAL A 118 11.56 -1.16 1.97
CA VAL A 118 10.38 -1.29 1.11
C VAL A 118 9.81 0.08 0.85
N ILE A 119 9.48 0.39 -0.40
CA ILE A 119 8.66 1.55 -0.76
C ILE A 119 7.41 1.07 -1.48
N ILE A 120 6.26 1.38 -0.87
CA ILE A 120 4.93 1.06 -1.36
C ILE A 120 4.34 2.28 -2.06
N PHE A 121 3.81 2.08 -3.26
CA PHE A 121 3.25 3.14 -4.09
C PHE A 121 2.03 2.69 -4.91
N GLY A 122 1.29 3.66 -5.42
CA GLY A 122 0.03 3.49 -6.17
C GLY A 122 0.08 4.16 -7.54
N HIS A 123 -0.97 4.93 -7.86
CA HIS A 123 -1.05 5.89 -8.97
C HIS A 123 -1.21 5.28 -10.37
N SER A 124 -0.40 4.27 -10.72
CA SER A 124 -0.43 3.65 -12.05
C SER A 124 -1.52 2.59 -12.23
N HIS A 125 -2.15 2.15 -11.14
CA HIS A 125 -3.03 0.97 -11.04
C HIS A 125 -2.43 -0.33 -11.58
N SER A 126 -1.13 -0.35 -11.86
CA SER A 126 -0.44 -1.44 -12.53
C SER A 126 0.47 -2.12 -11.52
N PRO A 127 0.27 -3.42 -11.22
CA PRO A 127 1.06 -4.10 -10.23
C PRO A 127 2.56 -4.09 -10.58
N TYR A 128 3.39 -3.89 -9.55
CA TYR A 128 4.84 -3.83 -9.70
C TYR A 128 5.51 -4.37 -8.45
N SER A 129 6.44 -5.30 -8.55
CA SER A 129 7.21 -5.79 -7.41
C SER A 129 8.61 -6.15 -7.88
N LYS A 130 9.59 -5.27 -7.63
CA LYS A 130 11.00 -5.48 -8.03
C LYS A 130 11.97 -4.82 -7.05
N MET A 131 13.11 -5.47 -6.84
CA MET A 131 14.24 -4.91 -6.11
C MET A 131 14.97 -3.85 -6.96
N HIS A 132 15.31 -2.73 -6.32
CA HIS A 132 16.12 -1.63 -6.86
C HIS A 132 17.33 -1.42 -5.95
N GLY A 133 18.37 -2.22 -6.14
CA GLY A 133 19.44 -2.34 -5.14
C GLY A 133 18.92 -3.10 -3.93
N SER A 134 19.02 -2.51 -2.74
CA SER A 134 18.53 -3.09 -1.47
C SER A 134 17.08 -2.73 -1.13
N THR A 135 16.40 -1.91 -1.96
CA THR A 135 15.02 -1.49 -1.69
C THR A 135 14.04 -2.21 -2.60
N LEU A 136 13.00 -2.83 -2.04
CA LEU A 136 11.84 -3.33 -2.79
C LEU A 136 10.93 -2.16 -3.16
N LEU A 137 10.66 -1.96 -4.45
CA LEU A 137 9.56 -1.10 -4.89
C LEU A 137 8.34 -1.95 -5.15
N PHE A 138 7.23 -1.65 -4.48
CA PHE A 138 6.01 -2.45 -4.51
C PHE A 138 4.75 -1.61 -4.78
N ASN A 139 4.00 -1.99 -5.82
CA ASN A 139 2.68 -1.47 -6.16
C ASN A 139 1.70 -2.64 -6.22
N PRO A 140 0.64 -2.66 -5.40
CA PRO A 140 -0.33 -3.76 -5.34
C PRO A 140 -1.29 -3.78 -6.55
N GLY A 141 -1.22 -2.79 -7.44
CA GLY A 141 -2.24 -2.51 -8.45
C GLY A 141 -3.37 -1.68 -7.86
N SER A 142 -4.61 -1.98 -8.26
CA SER A 142 -5.80 -1.27 -7.78
C SER A 142 -6.81 -2.27 -7.23
N LEU A 143 -7.29 -2.01 -6.01
CA LEU A 143 -8.29 -2.87 -5.38
C LEU A 143 -9.66 -2.77 -6.06
N SER A 144 -9.97 -1.61 -6.65
CA SER A 144 -11.17 -1.42 -7.48
C SER A 144 -10.95 -1.78 -8.95
N GLY A 145 -9.72 -2.10 -9.31
CA GLY A 145 -9.31 -2.58 -10.62
C GLY A 145 -8.94 -1.47 -11.58
N ASN A 146 -8.27 -1.88 -12.65
CA ASN A 146 -7.95 -1.02 -13.78
C ASN A 146 -8.67 -1.51 -15.05
N LEU A 147 -8.64 -0.70 -16.11
CA LEU A 147 -9.41 -0.92 -17.34
C LEU A 147 -9.06 -2.25 -18.07
N PHE A 148 -7.91 -2.86 -17.77
CA PHE A 148 -7.38 -4.02 -18.51
C PHE A 148 -6.83 -5.18 -17.64
N GLY A 149 -6.72 -5.02 -16.32
CA GLY A 149 -5.84 -5.81 -15.45
C GLY A 149 -6.51 -6.44 -14.23
N GLY A 150 -7.84 -6.30 -14.11
CA GLY A 150 -8.60 -6.84 -12.98
C GLY A 150 -8.32 -6.10 -11.66
N LYS A 151 -8.95 -6.58 -10.59
CA LYS A 151 -8.74 -6.10 -9.21
C LYS A 151 -7.57 -6.85 -8.59
N SER A 152 -6.77 -6.18 -7.79
CA SER A 152 -5.68 -6.82 -7.07
C SER A 152 -5.38 -6.15 -5.73
N TYR A 153 -4.77 -6.91 -4.85
CA TYR A 153 -4.14 -6.44 -3.63
C TYR A 153 -2.74 -7.06 -3.51
N GLY A 154 -1.97 -6.57 -2.56
CA GLY A 154 -0.63 -7.02 -2.26
C GLY A 154 -0.53 -7.72 -0.91
N LEU A 155 0.41 -8.65 -0.82
CA LEU A 155 0.90 -9.22 0.43
C LEU A 155 2.39 -8.90 0.53
N LEU A 156 2.78 -8.23 1.61
CA LEU A 156 4.18 -8.00 1.94
C LEU A 156 4.60 -9.02 3.00
N HIS A 157 5.52 -9.90 2.62
CA HIS A 157 6.12 -10.89 3.51
C HIS A 157 7.45 -10.37 4.04
N LEU A 158 7.57 -10.31 5.37
CA LEU A 158 8.74 -9.89 6.12
C LEU A 158 9.14 -11.03 7.07
N ASP A 159 9.93 -11.98 6.57
CA ASP A 159 10.31 -13.19 7.31
C ASP A 159 11.83 -13.24 7.47
N GLY A 160 12.32 -12.84 8.65
CA GLY A 160 13.75 -12.68 8.90
C GLY A 160 14.36 -11.69 7.91
N GLU A 161 15.41 -12.09 7.19
CA GLU A 161 16.06 -11.28 6.14
C GLU A 161 15.29 -11.19 4.82
N GLN A 162 14.24 -11.99 4.64
CA GLN A 162 13.51 -12.03 3.38
C GLN A 162 12.43 -10.94 3.31
N ILE A 163 12.47 -10.17 2.22
CA ILE A 163 11.45 -9.19 1.85
C ILE A 163 10.85 -9.58 0.50
N LYS A 164 9.54 -9.83 0.46
CA LYS A 164 8.84 -10.18 -0.79
C LYS A 164 7.48 -9.47 -0.86
N GLY A 165 7.25 -8.74 -1.95
CA GLY A 165 5.93 -8.23 -2.31
C GLY A 165 5.25 -9.15 -3.33
N GLU A 166 4.13 -9.74 -2.96
CA GLU A 166 3.31 -10.61 -3.81
C GLU A 166 2.03 -9.91 -4.22
N VAL A 167 1.66 -9.99 -5.50
CA VAL A 167 0.41 -9.42 -6.02
C VAL A 167 -0.61 -10.55 -6.17
N VAL A 168 -1.75 -10.40 -5.52
CA VAL A 168 -2.86 -11.35 -5.58
C VAL A 168 -4.01 -10.73 -6.37
N LYS A 169 -4.52 -11.47 -7.37
CA LYS A 169 -5.70 -11.08 -8.13
C LYS A 169 -6.95 -11.36 -7.31
N LEU A 170 -7.88 -10.41 -7.31
CA LEU A 170 -9.19 -10.55 -6.70
C LEU A 170 -10.20 -10.87 -7.81
N SER A 171 -10.68 -12.11 -7.84
CA SER A 171 -11.67 -12.62 -8.80
C SER A 171 -13.07 -12.13 -8.51
#